data_AF-A0A940PNF0-F1
#
_entry.id   AF-A0A940PNF0-F1
#
_cell.length_a   1.000
_cell.length_b   1.000
_cell.length_c   1.000
_cell.angle_alpha   90.00
_cell.angle_beta   90.00
_cell.angle_gamma   90.00
#
_symmetry.space_group_name_H-M   'P 1'
#
loop_
_entity.id
_entity.type
_entity.pdbx_description
1 polymer ?
#
loop_
_entity_poly.entity_id
_entity_poly.type
_entity_poly.pdbx_seq_one_letter_code
_entity_poly.pdbx_strand_id
1 'polypeptide(L)' 'MVKILFNDLQIQSVSQSSGVFSGHNIISDWKHYSKSNEGFGSMKGKENVSEHGHHLVIDNDLMELIYKKDGKRWGS' A
#
# COMPACT_ATOMS: atom_id res chain seq x y z
N MET A 1 -30.46 5.11 21.99
CA MET A 1 -29.19 4.53 21.50
C MET A 1 -29.54 3.29 20.70
N VAL A 2 -29.13 3.21 19.42
CA VAL A 2 -29.49 2.10 18.53
C VAL A 2 -28.35 1.08 18.51
N LYS A 3 -28.67 -0.19 18.77
CA LYS A 3 -27.72 -1.31 18.76
C LYS A 3 -28.00 -2.15 17.53
N ILE A 4 -27.06 -2.21 16.61
CA ILE A 4 -27.14 -3.10 15.45
C ILE A 4 -26.60 -4.47 15.90
N LEU A 5 -27.48 -5.47 15.92
CA LEU A 5 -27.16 -6.86 16.25
C LEU A 5 -27.14 -7.65 14.94
N PHE A 6 -25.96 -8.12 14.56
CA PHE A 6 -25.81 -9.08 13.47
C PHE A 6 -25.81 -10.48 14.07
N ASN A 7 -26.47 -11.44 13.41
CA ASN A 7 -26.33 -12.85 13.75
C ASN A 7 -24.94 -13.36 13.35
N ASP A 8 -24.45 -12.90 12.18
CA ASP A 8 -23.09 -13.12 11.69
C ASP A 8 -22.58 -11.88 10.93
N LEU A 9 -21.29 -11.60 11.04
CA LEU A 9 -20.56 -10.65 10.18
C LEU A 9 -19.50 -11.43 9.41
N GLN A 10 -19.76 -11.68 8.12
CA GLN A 10 -18.83 -12.41 7.26
C GLN A 10 -18.07 -11.46 6.34
N ILE A 11 -16.75 -11.41 6.51
CA ILE A 11 -15.84 -10.66 5.64
C ILE A 11 -15.09 -11.70 4.79
N GLN A 12 -15.46 -11.80 3.52
CA GLN A 12 -14.93 -12.83 2.62
C GLN A 12 -13.49 -12.55 2.18
N SER A 13 -13.14 -11.27 2.06
CA SER A 13 -11.77 -10.84 1.80
C SER A 13 -11.56 -9.40 2.24
N VAL A 14 -10.30 -9.11 2.58
CA VAL A 14 -9.78 -7.75 2.73
C VAL A 14 -8.51 -7.67 1.90
N SER A 15 -8.23 -6.51 1.32
CA SER A 15 -7.07 -6.27 0.48
C SER A 15 -6.04 -5.39 1.18
N GLN A 16 -4.91 -5.14 0.50
CA GLN A 16 -3.87 -4.25 1.01
C GLN A 16 -4.45 -2.89 1.40
N SER A 17 -3.97 -2.34 2.52
CA SER A 17 -4.44 -1.07 3.10
C SER A 17 -5.87 -1.09 3.68
N SER A 18 -6.48 -2.25 3.89
CA SER A 18 -7.85 -2.33 4.45
C SER A 18 -7.86 -2.30 5.98
N GLY A 19 -8.94 -1.78 6.56
CA GLY A 19 -9.25 -1.82 7.99
C GLY A 19 -10.75 -1.97 8.19
N VAL A 20 -11.15 -2.80 9.16
CA VAL A 20 -12.57 -3.01 9.50
C VAL A 20 -12.79 -2.64 10.96
N PHE A 21 -13.68 -1.70 11.20
CA PHE A 21 -13.91 -1.09 12.52
C PHE A 21 -15.40 -1.12 12.84
N SER A 22 -15.76 -1.45 14.09
CA SER A 22 -17.15 -1.57 14.55
C SER A 22 -17.30 -0.97 15.95
N GLY A 23 -18.44 -0.34 16.23
CA GLY A 23 -18.69 0.40 17.48
C GLY A 23 -18.23 1.86 17.45
N HIS A 24 -17.96 2.44 18.61
CA HIS A 24 -17.44 3.80 18.74
C HIS A 24 -15.93 3.80 18.59
N ASN A 25 -15.43 4.33 17.48
CA ASN A 25 -14.00 4.30 17.13
C ASN A 25 -13.49 5.71 16.83
N ILE A 26 -12.31 6.03 17.37
CA ILE A 26 -11.54 7.21 16.96
C ILE A 26 -10.29 6.68 16.26
N ILE A 27 -10.26 6.83 14.93
CA ILE A 27 -9.14 6.41 14.10
C ILE A 27 -8.40 7.69 13.69
N SER A 28 -7.26 7.93 14.31
CA SER A 28 -6.40 9.08 14.02
C SER A 28 -5.05 8.59 13.50
N ASP A 29 -4.42 9.40 12.66
CA ASP A 29 -3.09 9.14 12.08
C ASP A 29 -2.92 7.82 11.32
N TRP A 30 -4.02 7.23 10.83
CA TRP A 30 -3.92 6.04 9.98
C TRP A 30 -3.26 6.39 8.64
N LYS A 31 -2.11 5.77 8.39
CA LYS A 31 -1.33 5.93 7.16
C LYS A 31 -1.00 4.57 6.58
N HIS A 32 -1.04 4.48 5.26
CA HIS A 32 -0.57 3.32 4.51
C HIS A 32 0.26 3.79 3.34
N TYR A 33 1.38 3.10 3.09
CA TYR A 33 2.26 3.35 1.97
C TYR A 33 2.60 2.02 1.31
N SER A 34 2.45 1.94 0.00
CA SER A 34 2.93 0.82 -0.79
C SER A 34 3.74 1.35 -1.96
N LYS A 35 4.89 0.72 -2.21
CA LYS A 35 5.70 0.93 -3.39
C LYS A 35 5.99 -0.43 -4.00
N SER A 36 5.75 -0.58 -5.30
CA SER A 36 6.16 -1.76 -6.05
C SER A 36 6.88 -1.32 -7.31
N ASN A 37 8.08 -1.86 -7.51
CA ASN A 37 8.85 -1.67 -8.73
C ASN A 37 9.16 -3.05 -9.30
N GLU A 38 8.48 -3.41 -10.38
CA GLU A 38 8.60 -4.73 -10.97
C GLU A 38 9.06 -4.59 -12.41
N GLY A 39 10.17 -5.26 -12.74
CA GLY A 39 10.72 -5.22 -14.10
C GLY A 39 9.89 -6.05 -15.07
N PHE A 40 9.45 -7.22 -14.59
CA PHE A 40 8.66 -8.18 -15.36
C PHE A 40 7.20 -8.27 -14.90
N GLY A 41 6.88 -7.83 -13.68
CA GLY A 41 5.54 -7.94 -13.13
C GLY A 41 5.22 -9.34 -12.59
N SER A 42 3.93 -9.62 -12.39
CA SER A 42 3.44 -10.92 -11.97
C SER A 42 2.89 -11.75 -13.14
N MET A 43 3.25 -13.04 -13.19
CA MET A 43 2.74 -14.03 -14.14
C MET A 43 2.00 -15.13 -13.37
N LYS A 44 0.71 -15.32 -13.62
CA LYS A 44 -0.16 -16.25 -12.88
C LYS A 44 -1.05 -17.03 -13.85
N GLY A 45 -1.17 -18.34 -13.67
CA GLY A 45 -1.91 -19.24 -14.57
C GLY A 45 -1.15 -20.54 -14.85
N LYS A 46 -1.65 -21.37 -15.76
CA LYS A 46 -0.96 -22.57 -16.27
C LYS A 46 -0.40 -22.29 -17.67
N GLU A 47 0.69 -22.96 -18.04
CA GLU A 47 1.32 -22.85 -19.38
C GLU A 47 1.84 -21.44 -19.74
N ASN A 48 2.28 -20.68 -18.74
CA ASN A 48 2.92 -19.40 -19.03
C ASN A 48 4.36 -19.61 -19.51
N VAL A 49 4.70 -19.02 -20.65
CA VAL A 49 6.05 -19.03 -21.21
C VAL A 49 6.52 -17.58 -21.37
N SER A 50 7.73 -17.29 -20.89
CA SER A 50 8.42 -16.01 -21.07
C SER A 50 9.81 -16.30 -21.58
N GLU A 51 10.16 -15.72 -22.73
CA GLU A 51 11.46 -15.91 -23.37
C GLU A 51 12.03 -14.54 -23.78
N HIS A 52 13.35 -14.40 -23.67
CA HIS A 52 14.11 -13.19 -24.05
C HIS A 52 13.74 -11.90 -23.31
N GLY A 53 13.24 -11.99 -22.07
CA GLY A 53 12.94 -10.81 -21.23
C GLY A 53 14.21 -10.11 -20.72
N HIS A 54 14.36 -8.82 -21.02
CA HIS A 54 15.36 -7.94 -20.42
C HIS A 54 14.65 -6.83 -19.64
N HIS A 55 14.85 -6.79 -18.32
CA HIS A 55 14.15 -5.84 -17.45
C HIS A 55 15.16 -5.06 -16.61
N LEU A 56 15.04 -3.73 -16.64
CA LEU A 56 15.85 -2.82 -15.85
C LEU A 56 14.90 -1.94 -15.03
N VAL A 57 14.98 -2.08 -13.71
CA VAL A 57 14.22 -1.27 -12.76
C VAL A 57 15.21 -0.36 -12.06
N ILE A 58 15.13 0.94 -12.33
CA ILE A 58 15.92 1.95 -11.65
C ILE A 58 14.97 2.81 -10.83
N ASP A 59 15.23 2.86 -9.54
CA ASP A 59 14.48 3.67 -8.60
C ASP A 59 15.46 4.51 -7.80
N ASN A 60 15.30 5.83 -7.85
CA ASN A 60 16.29 6.78 -7.33
C ASN A 60 15.73 7.54 -6.12
N ASP A 61 15.30 6.79 -5.10
CA ASP A 61 14.73 7.33 -3.85
C ASP A 61 15.73 8.12 -2.98
N LEU A 62 17.00 8.19 -3.38
CA LEU A 62 17.98 9.08 -2.76
C LEU A 62 17.80 10.54 -3.20
N MET A 63 17.24 10.82 -4.38
CA MET A 63 17.02 12.20 -4.83
C MET A 63 15.97 12.93 -3.99
N GLU A 64 14.96 12.24 -3.47
CA GLU A 64 13.92 12.86 -2.63
C GLU A 64 14.41 13.18 -1.20
N LEU A 65 15.32 12.37 -0.67
CA LEU A 65 15.97 12.58 0.64
C LEU A 65 16.97 13.74 0.63
N ILE A 66 17.69 13.93 -0.47
CA ILE A 66 18.73 14.97 -0.59
C ILE A 66 18.07 16.34 -0.82
N TYR A 67 17.02 16.44 -1.66
CA TYR A 67 16.30 17.70 -1.87
C TYR A 67 15.57 18.22 -0.61
N LYS A 68 15.05 17.31 0.24
CA LYS A 68 14.42 17.71 1.52
C LYS A 68 15.42 18.25 2.55
N LYS A 69 16.70 17.84 2.45
CA LYS A 69 17.75 18.25 3.40
C LYS A 69 18.34 19.62 3.06
N ASP A 70 18.37 19.97 1.76
CA ASP A 70 18.93 21.24 1.28
C ASP A 70 17.89 22.36 1.09
N GLY A 71 16.59 22.02 1.15
CA GLY A 71 15.48 22.97 1.05
C GLY A 71 14.94 23.45 2.41
N LYS A 72 15.73 24.25 3.14
CA LYS A 72 15.33 25.15 4.25
C LYS A 72 14.42 24.56 5.36
N ARG A 73 15.01 24.46 6.56
CA ARG A 73 14.27 24.61 7.84
C ARG A 73 13.54 25.96 7.82
N TRP A 74 12.22 25.96 7.89
CA TRP A 74 11.48 26.97 8.66
C TRP A 74 11.29 26.34 10.05
N GLY A 75 11.75 26.90 11.17
CA GLY A 75 11.76 28.32 11.52
C GLY A 75 10.51 28.57 12.36
N SER A 76 10.71 28.50 13.70
CA SER A 76 9.76 28.79 14.79
C SER A 76 8.73 27.71 15.14
#